data_AF-A0A3P8DPA0-F1
#
_entry.id   AF-A0A3P8DPA0-F1
#
_cell.length_a   1.000
_cell.length_b   1.000
_cell.length_c   1.000
_cell.angle_alpha   90.00
_cell.angle_beta   90.00
_cell.angle_gamma   90.00
#
_symmetry.space_group_name_H-M   'P 1'
#
loop_
_entity.id
_entity.type
_entity.pdbx_description
1 polymer ?
#
loop_
_entity_poly.entity_id
_entity_poly.type
_entity_poly.pdbx_seq_one_letter_code
_entity_poly.pdbx_strand_id
1 'polypeptide(L)'
;MTIRDKTCSSDTISNHPCVHTEGSVITINGPRFSTRCESLLFQKWGFDLINMTLVPEVSLAREVGLSYASIAIVTDFDCWKADEEHIHT
;
A
#
# COMPACT_ATOMS: atom_id res chain seq x y z
N MET A 1 -1.27 5.85 6.78
CA MET A 1 -1.65 5.77 5.37
C MET A 1 -3.00 6.44 5.27
N THR A 2 -3.11 7.61 4.62
CA THR A 2 -4.44 8.13 4.30
C THR A 2 -4.90 7.32 3.11
N ILE A 3 -5.62 6.23 3.35
CA ILE A 3 -6.53 5.79 2.32
C ILE A 3 -7.45 6.98 2.14
N ARG A 4 -7.30 7.68 1.00
CA ARG A 4 -8.36 8.62 0.60
C ARG A 4 -9.60 7.77 0.62
N ASP A 5 -10.50 8.05 1.56
CA ASP A 5 -11.78 7.36 1.74
C ASP A 5 -12.49 7.30 0.39
N LYS A 6 -12.24 6.22 -0.36
CA LYS A 6 -12.91 5.99 -1.63
C LYS A 6 -13.96 4.90 -1.51
N THR A 7 -13.95 4.11 -0.42
CA THR A 7 -14.88 2.98 -0.29
C THR A 7 -15.27 2.58 1.14
N CYS A 8 -14.61 3.05 2.21
CA CYS A 8 -15.02 2.76 3.58
C CYS A 8 -15.89 3.88 4.15
N SER A 9 -17.08 4.08 3.60
CA SER A 9 -18.05 4.97 4.22
C SER A 9 -18.43 4.43 5.60
N SER A 10 -18.47 5.34 6.57
CA SER A 10 -18.79 5.14 7.99
C SER A 10 -20.16 4.50 8.29
N ASP A 11 -20.89 4.03 7.29
CA ASP A 11 -22.33 3.74 7.39
C ASP A 11 -22.70 2.26 7.17
N THR A 12 -21.73 1.36 7.01
CA THR A 12 -22.05 -0.08 6.86
C THR A 12 -21.64 -0.87 8.10
N ILE A 13 -22.62 -1.13 8.97
CA ILE A 13 -22.56 -2.16 10.01
C ILE A 13 -22.47 -3.52 9.28
N SER A 14 -21.27 -3.87 8.84
CA SER A 14 -20.96 -5.21 8.34
C SER A 14 -19.84 -5.75 9.20
N ASN A 15 -20.02 -6.94 9.76
CA ASN A 15 -19.03 -7.62 10.61
C ASN A 15 -17.79 -8.11 9.82
N HIS A 16 -17.46 -7.45 8.72
CA HIS A 16 -16.38 -7.82 7.80
C HIS A 16 -15.30 -6.74 7.78
N PRO A 17 -14.01 -7.14 7.69
CA PRO A 17 -12.93 -6.17 7.58
C PRO A 17 -13.14 -5.31 6.34
N CYS A 18 -12.89 -4.00 6.46
CA CYS A 18 -13.06 -3.08 5.35
C CYS A 18 -12.05 -3.39 4.24
N VAL A 19 -12.53 -3.73 3.05
CA VAL A 19 -11.70 -4.05 1.88
C VAL A 19 -11.87 -2.94 0.85
N HIS A 20 -10.76 -2.35 0.44
CA HIS A 20 -10.75 -1.40 -0.66
C HIS A 20 -10.74 -2.14 -2.00
N THR A 21 -11.65 -1.77 -2.90
CA THR A 21 -11.81 -2.41 -4.21
C THR A 21 -10.72 -2.06 -5.22
N GLU A 22 -10.01 -0.95 -4.99
CA GLU A 22 -8.93 -0.47 -5.84
C GLU A 22 -7.88 0.27 -5.01
N GLY A 23 -6.65 0.35 -5.53
CA GLY A 23 -5.55 1.09 -4.91
C GLY A 23 -4.31 1.07 -5.78
N SER A 24 -3.54 2.15 -5.76
CA SER A 24 -2.25 2.26 -6.46
C SER A 24 -1.09 1.94 -5.52
N VAL A 25 -0.22 1.03 -5.93
CA VAL A 25 0.92 0.57 -5.14
C VAL A 25 2.22 1.03 -5.79
N ILE A 26 3.15 1.57 -5.01
CA ILE A 26 4.54 1.81 -5.43
C ILE A 26 5.45 0.73 -4.84
N THR A 27 6.28 0.13 -5.70
CA THR A 27 7.28 -0.85 -5.28
C THR A 27 8.64 -0.18 -5.16
N ILE A 28 9.21 -0.17 -3.95
CA ILE A 28 10.56 0.31 -3.67
C ILE A 28 11.53 -0.86 -3.55
N ASN A 29 12.79 -0.63 -3.93
CA ASN A 29 13.83 -1.63 -3.77
C ASN A 29 14.29 -1.64 -2.30
N GLY A 30 13.90 -2.67 -1.54
CA GLY A 30 14.28 -2.89 -0.14
C GLY A 30 15.76 -3.22 0.05
N PRO A 31 16.25 -3.51 1.28
CA PRO A 31 15.51 -3.93 2.48
C PRO A 31 15.10 -2.79 3.42
N ARG A 32 15.54 -1.56 3.15
CA ARG A 32 15.24 -0.39 3.99
C ARG A 32 13.78 0.03 3.83
N PHE A 33 13.14 0.42 4.92
CA PHE A 33 11.87 1.13 4.85
C PHE A 33 12.04 2.52 4.22
N SER A 34 10.92 3.08 3.75
CA SER A 34 10.91 4.41 3.17
C SER A 34 11.19 5.46 4.24
N THR A 35 11.96 6.49 3.92
CA THR A 35 12.12 7.64 4.82
C THR A 35 10.84 8.47 4.85
N ARG A 36 10.65 9.29 5.90
CA ARG A 36 9.52 10.24 5.96
C ARG A 36 9.43 11.14 4.72
N CYS A 37 10.58 11.53 4.14
CA CYS A 37 10.61 12.34 2.92
C CYS A 37 10.04 11.56 1.72
N GLU A 38 10.47 10.31 1.55
CA GLU A 38 9.98 9.42 0.49
C GLU A 38 8.47 9.14 0.66
N SER A 39 8.04 8.81 1.88
CA SER A 39 6.62 8.59 2.20
C SER A 39 5.73 9.79 1.82
N LEU A 40 6.16 11.02 2.17
CA LEU A 40 5.45 12.24 1.79
C LEU A 40 5.47 12.52 0.28
N LEU A 41 6.55 12.16 -0.41
CA LEU A 41 6.64 12.28 -1.87
C LEU A 41 5.65 11.33 -2.55
N PHE A 42 5.61 10.07 -2.13
CA PHE A 42 4.70 9.05 -2.68
C PHE A 42 3.24 9.39 -2.42
N GLN A 43 2.94 9.94 -1.25
CA GLN A 43 1.60 10.47 -0.95
C GLN A 43 1.23 11.64 -1.88
N LYS A 44 2.16 12.57 -2.15
CA LYS A 44 1.94 13.68 -3.10
C LYS A 44 1.77 13.19 -4.55
N TRP A 45 2.46 12.13 -4.93
CA TRP A 45 2.28 11.46 -6.22
C TRP A 45 0.97 10.69 -6.32
N GLY A 46 0.27 10.52 -5.19
CA GLY A 46 -1.06 9.94 -5.14
C GLY A 46 -1.08 8.42 -5.07
N PHE A 47 0.03 7.78 -4.69
CA PHE A 47 0.06 6.35 -4.36
C PHE A 47 -0.64 6.10 -3.03
N ASP A 48 -1.32 4.97 -2.93
CA ASP A 48 -2.08 4.57 -1.74
C ASP A 48 -1.24 3.65 -0.84
N LEU A 49 -0.39 2.80 -1.44
CA LEU A 49 0.37 1.74 -0.79
C LEU A 49 1.83 1.74 -1.22
N ILE A 50 2.73 1.32 -0.33
CA ILE A 50 4.15 1.09 -0.62
C ILE A 50 4.46 -0.38 -0.32
N ASN A 51 5.17 -1.06 -1.21
CA ASN A 51 5.65 -2.43 -0.99
C ASN A 51 7.04 -2.67 -1.60
N MET A 52 7.53 -3.91 -1.52
CA MET A 52 8.86 -4.29 -2.03
C MET A 52 8.84 -5.48 -2.99
N THR A 53 7.68 -6.12 -3.21
CA THR A 53 7.60 -7.43 -3.89
C THR A 53 6.75 -7.47 -5.15
N LEU A 54 5.79 -6.56 -5.33
CA LEU A 54 4.84 -6.62 -6.46
C LEU A 54 5.52 -6.53 -7.83
N VAL A 55 6.54 -5.68 -7.94
CA VAL A 55 7.41 -5.62 -9.12
C VAL A 55 8.71 -6.36 -8.75
N PRO A 56 9.17 -7.36 -9.54
CA PRO A 56 8.78 -7.68 -10.91
C PRO A 56 7.69 -8.75 -11.10
N GLU A 57 7.11 -9.29 -10.02
CA GLU A 57 6.19 -10.44 -10.07
C GLU A 57 5.00 -10.23 -11.03
N VAL A 58 4.34 -9.07 -10.97
CA VAL A 58 3.21 -8.73 -11.84
C VAL A 58 3.60 -8.68 -13.33
N SER A 59 4.81 -8.21 -13.63
CA SER A 59 5.32 -8.11 -14.99
C SER A 59 5.63 -9.50 -15.53
N LEU A 60 6.31 -10.33 -14.73
CA LEU A 60 6.65 -11.71 -15.11
C LEU A 60 5.41 -12.57 -15.32
N ALA A 61 4.39 -12.43 -14.48
CA ALA A 61 3.13 -13.16 -14.66
C ALA A 61 2.45 -12.80 -15.99
N ARG A 62 2.51 -11.52 -16.37
CA ARG A 62 1.98 -11.06 -17.68
C ARG A 62 2.82 -11.57 -18.85
N GLU A 63 4.13 -11.63 -18.72
CA GLU A 63 5.04 -12.18 -19.75
C GLU A 63 4.78 -13.68 -20.01
N VAL A 64 4.42 -14.45 -18.98
CA VAL A 64 4.08 -15.88 -19.10
C VAL A 64 2.60 -16.12 -19.48
N GLY A 65 1.80 -15.05 -19.58
CA GLY A 65 0.39 -15.13 -19.96
C GLY A 65 -0.55 -15.61 -18.85
N LEU A 66 -0.15 -15.46 -17.58
CA LEU A 66 -0.95 -15.81 -16.42
C LEU A 66 -1.85 -14.64 -15.99
N SER A 67 -3.07 -14.96 -15.57
CA SER A 67 -3.94 -13.98 -14.92
C SER A 67 -3.46 -13.77 -13.48
N TYR A 68 -2.94 -12.58 -13.18
CA TYR A 68 -2.37 -12.23 -11.88
C TYR A 68 -3.25 -11.19 -11.16
N ALA A 69 -3.52 -11.43 -9.88
CA ALA A 69 -4.21 -10.49 -9.00
C ALA A 69 -3.45 -10.41 -7.67
N SER A 70 -3.21 -9.19 -7.19
CA SER A 70 -2.50 -8.94 -5.93
C SER A 70 -3.47 -8.41 -4.89
N ILE A 71 -3.42 -8.97 -3.69
CA ILE A 71 -4.12 -8.46 -2.50
C ILE A 71 -3.05 -7.95 -1.54
N ALA A 72 -3.08 -6.65 -1.25
CA ALA A 72 -2.18 -6.04 -0.28
C ALA A 72 -2.85 -5.99 1.10
N ILE A 73 -2.11 -6.38 2.13
CA ILE A 73 -2.54 -6.30 3.52
C ILE A 73 -1.82 -5.10 4.16
N VAL A 74 -2.57 -4.16 4.71
CA VAL A 74 -2.02 -2.99 5.40
C VAL A 74 -1.56 -3.44 6.80
N THR A 75 -0.25 -3.46 7.02
CA THR A 75 0.35 -3.84 8.31
C THR A 75 0.66 -2.65 9.20
N ASP A 76 1.00 -1.52 8.59
CA ASP A 76 1.47 -0.32 9.29
C ASP A 76 1.15 0.92 8.46
N PHE A 77 1.24 2.08 9.11
CA PHE A 77 0.92 3.35 8.49
C PHE A 77 2.12 4.08 7.88
N ASP A 78 3.27 3.42 7.67
CA ASP A 78 4.52 4.00 7.17
C ASP A 78 4.96 5.28 7.93
N CYS A 79 6.09 5.89 7.54
CA CYS A 79 6.75 6.96 8.30
C CYS A 79 6.05 8.34 8.32
N TRP A 80 4.92 8.52 7.63
CA TRP A 80 4.28 9.84 7.53
C TRP A 80 3.48 10.22 8.80
N LYS A 81 2.94 9.24 9.54
CA LYS A 81 2.20 9.47 10.78
C LYS A 81 3.20 9.60 11.93
N ALA A 82 3.20 10.73 12.63
CA ALA A 82 4.20 11.04 13.66
C ALA A 82 3.92 10.38 15.03
N ASP A 83 2.77 9.71 15.18
CA ASP A 83 2.18 9.34 16.48
C ASP A 83 2.04 7.82 16.69
N GLU A 84 2.59 7.00 15.78
CA GLU A 84 2.62 5.54 15.94
C GLU A 84 4.06 5.03 15.89
N GLU A 85 4.35 4.05 16.75
CA GLU A 85 5.68 3.45 16.88
C GLU A 85 6.16 2.93 15.53
N HIS A 86 7.13 3.64 14.96
CA HIS A 86 7.80 3.22 13.76
C HIS A 86 8.68 2.01 14.11
N ILE A 87 8.38 0.86 13.49
CA ILE A 87 9.25 -0.32 13.54
C ILE A 87 10.65 0.10 13.05
N HIS A 88 11.58 0.23 14.00
CA HIS A 88 12.94 0.65 13.74
C HIS A 88 13.65 -0.33 12.81
N THR A 89 14.34 0.24 11.80
CA THR A 89 15.37 -0.43 10.99
C THR A 89 16.44 -1.13 11.82
#